data_AF-A0A3D0Z601-F1
#
_entry.id   AF-A0A3D0Z601-F1
#
_cell.length_a   1.000
_cell.length_b   1.000
_cell.length_c   1.000
_cell.angle_alpha   90.00
_cell.angle_beta   90.00
_cell.angle_gamma   90.00
#
_symmetry.space_group_name_H-M   'P 1'
#
loop_
_entity.id
_entity.type
_entity.pdbx_description
1 polymer ?
#
loop_
_entity_poly.entity_id
_entity_poly.type
_entity_poly.pdbx_seq_one_letter_code
_entity_poly.pdbx_strand_id
1 'polypeptide(L)'
;MDIMEILEQYWYVITAFAAVIVIAIIFNIVRIRRSRKSNENFLVKHPDAAKVYLTSKALVTSEAVNVYTVNGSEPERFFKGTKGGIYLIPGQSLVEISYSYTRPGVMYKNVTKSTGVVKKTLEVQANTAYILGFDRKAEEFTFEIFTEE
;
A
#
# COMPACT_ATOMS: atom_id res chain seq x y z
N MET A 1 37.28 -24.36 19.43
CA MET A 1 35.87 -24.61 19.73
C MET A 1 35.26 -25.13 18.45
N ASP A 2 35.00 -26.43 18.41
CA ASP A 2 34.45 -27.07 17.22
C ASP A 2 32.98 -26.66 17.01
N ILE A 3 32.52 -26.69 15.76
CA ILE A 3 31.14 -26.28 15.41
C ILE A 3 30.11 -27.08 16.20
N MET A 4 30.40 -28.36 16.48
CA MET A 4 29.54 -29.25 17.28
C MET A 4 29.42 -28.77 18.74
N GLU A 5 30.50 -28.24 19.30
CA GLU A 5 30.59 -27.73 20.67
C GLU A 5 29.77 -26.43 20.83
N ILE A 6 29.80 -25.57 19.80
CA ILE A 6 28.97 -24.36 19.72
C ILE A 6 27.49 -24.73 19.60
N LEU A 7 27.16 -25.73 18.79
CA LEU A 7 25.78 -26.18 18.61
C LEU A 7 25.19 -26.72 19.92
N GLU A 8 25.91 -27.55 20.66
CA GLU A 8 25.45 -28.06 21.96
C GLU A 8 25.35 -26.96 23.03
N GLN A 9 26.30 -26.01 23.08
CA GLN A 9 26.29 -24.91 24.04
C GLN A 9 25.14 -23.91 23.80
N TYR A 10 24.75 -23.69 22.53
CA TYR A 10 23.77 -22.66 22.15
C TYR A 10 22.46 -23.22 21.56
N TRP A 11 22.21 -24.54 21.62
CA TRP A 11 21.03 -25.15 20.98
C TRP A 11 19.71 -24.55 21.47
N TYR A 12 19.59 -24.23 22.76
CA TYR A 12 18.42 -23.56 23.34
C TYR A 12 18.18 -22.15 22.75
N VAL A 13 19.26 -21.41 22.48
CA VAL A 13 19.18 -20.07 21.89
C VAL A 13 18.79 -20.15 20.41
N ILE A 14 19.37 -21.12 19.69
CA ILE A 14 19.06 -21.35 18.26
C ILE A 14 17.60 -21.79 18.09
N THR A 15 17.12 -22.71 18.93
CA THR A 15 15.72 -23.17 18.89
C THR A 15 14.73 -22.08 19.30
N ALA A 16 15.05 -21.27 20.31
CA ALA A 16 14.25 -20.11 20.67
C ALA A 16 14.16 -19.09 19.52
N PHE A 17 15.28 -18.79 18.86
CA PHE A 17 15.30 -17.87 17.71
C PHE A 17 14.50 -18.44 16.53
N ALA A 18 14.63 -19.72 16.23
CA ALA A 18 13.84 -20.39 15.21
C ALA A 18 12.33 -20.34 15.53
N ALA A 19 11.93 -20.52 16.80
CA ALA A 19 10.54 -20.40 17.21
C ALA A 19 9.98 -18.99 16.99
N VAL A 20 10.76 -17.93 17.30
CA VAL A 20 10.35 -16.54 17.03
C VAL A 20 10.14 -16.30 15.53
N ILE A 21 11.01 -16.82 14.68
CA ILE A 21 10.86 -16.71 13.21
C ILE A 21 9.57 -17.40 12.76
N VAL A 22 9.29 -18.62 13.25
CA VAL A 22 8.07 -19.36 12.89
C VAL A 22 6.81 -18.59 13.30
N ILE A 23 6.79 -18.02 14.52
CA ILE A 23 5.67 -17.20 14.99
C ILE A 23 5.49 -15.97 14.09
N ALA A 24 6.58 -15.27 13.74
CA ALA A 24 6.54 -14.11 12.86
C ALA A 24 6.00 -14.44 11.46
N ILE A 25 6.36 -15.60 10.91
CA ILE A 25 5.84 -16.10 9.62
C ILE A 25 4.33 -16.35 9.73
N ILE A 26 3.87 -17.07 10.76
CA ILE A 26 2.45 -17.36 10.97
C ILE A 26 1.64 -16.07 11.08
N PHE A 27 2.12 -15.10 11.86
CA PHE A 27 1.46 -13.81 12.04
C PHE A 27 1.32 -13.04 10.72
N ASN A 28 2.36 -13.05 9.88
CA ASN A 28 2.31 -12.45 8.55
C ASN A 28 1.28 -13.14 7.64
N ILE A 29 1.24 -14.48 7.62
CA ILE A 29 0.29 -15.24 6.82
C ILE A 29 -1.16 -14.93 7.23
N VAL A 30 -1.45 -14.88 8.53
CA VAL A 30 -2.79 -14.56 9.05
C VAL A 30 -3.20 -13.14 8.64
N ARG A 31 -2.28 -12.17 8.76
CA ARG A 31 -2.53 -10.77 8.36
C ARG A 31 -2.86 -10.66 6.87
N ILE A 32 -2.11 -11.35 6.01
CA ILE A 32 -2.34 -11.37 4.56
C ILE A 32 -3.68 -12.03 4.22
N ARG A 33 -4.02 -13.15 4.88
CA ARG A 33 -5.31 -13.82 4.65
C ARG A 33 -6.49 -12.95 5.09
N ARG A 34 -6.36 -12.22 6.20
CA ARG A 34 -7.42 -11.33 6.70
C ARG A 34 -7.67 -10.17 5.74
N SER A 35 -6.62 -9.54 5.19
CA SER A 35 -6.80 -8.47 4.21
C SER A 35 -7.44 -8.99 2.92
N ARG A 36 -7.02 -10.15 2.41
CA ARG A 36 -7.64 -10.78 1.23
C ARG A 36 -9.13 -11.03 1.42
N LYS A 37 -9.52 -11.57 2.58
CA LYS A 37 -10.93 -11.79 2.91
C LYS A 37 -11.74 -10.49 3.00
N SER A 38 -11.15 -9.40 3.52
CA SER A 38 -11.83 -8.09 3.54
C SER A 38 -12.13 -7.62 2.12
N ASN A 39 -11.11 -7.69 1.25
CA ASN A 39 -11.22 -7.29 -0.15
C ASN A 39 -12.24 -8.15 -0.91
N GLU A 40 -12.22 -9.47 -0.73
CA GLU A 40 -13.20 -10.39 -1.32
C GLU A 40 -14.63 -10.08 -0.84
N ASN A 41 -14.82 -9.88 0.46
CA ASN A 41 -16.13 -9.51 1.02
C ASN A 41 -16.62 -8.16 0.50
N PHE A 42 -15.72 -7.20 0.28
CA PHE A 42 -16.06 -5.91 -0.29
C PHE A 42 -16.50 -6.03 -1.75
N LEU A 43 -15.78 -6.82 -2.56
CA LEU A 43 -16.14 -7.10 -3.95
C LEU A 43 -17.46 -7.88 -4.07
N VAL A 44 -17.76 -8.77 -3.13
CA VAL A 44 -19.06 -9.48 -3.09
C VAL A 44 -20.20 -8.52 -2.78
N LYS A 45 -19.98 -7.52 -1.91
CA LYS A 45 -21.00 -6.50 -1.56
C LYS A 45 -21.15 -5.42 -2.64
N HIS A 46 -20.07 -5.12 -3.36
CA HIS A 46 -20.01 -4.07 -4.39
C HIS A 46 -19.32 -4.63 -5.65
N PRO A 47 -20.03 -5.48 -6.43
CA PRO A 47 -19.48 -6.09 -7.64
C PRO A 47 -19.19 -5.07 -8.76
N ASP A 48 -19.70 -3.86 -8.63
CA ASP A 48 -19.55 -2.71 -9.52
C ASP A 48 -18.43 -1.75 -9.11
N ALA A 49 -17.67 -2.07 -8.04
CA ALA A 49 -16.61 -1.22 -7.51
C ALA A 49 -15.53 -0.89 -8.57
N ALA A 50 -15.19 0.40 -8.67
CA ALA A 50 -14.10 0.89 -9.50
C ALA A 50 -12.74 0.61 -8.84
N LYS A 51 -11.72 0.34 -9.65
CA LYS A 51 -10.34 0.10 -9.19
C LYS A 51 -9.50 1.35 -9.38
N VAL A 52 -8.96 1.93 -8.32
CA VAL A 52 -8.04 3.07 -8.44
C VAL A 52 -6.64 2.64 -8.04
N TYR A 53 -5.74 2.57 -9.02
CA TYR A 53 -4.32 2.31 -8.83
C TYR A 53 -3.60 3.54 -8.31
N LEU A 54 -2.76 3.35 -7.29
CA LEU A 54 -1.92 4.40 -6.74
C LEU A 54 -0.54 4.33 -7.38
N THR A 55 -0.10 5.47 -7.92
CA THR A 55 1.26 5.57 -8.43
C THR A 55 2.25 5.59 -7.26
N SER A 56 3.16 4.62 -7.24
CA SER A 56 4.30 4.59 -6.33
C SER A 56 5.58 4.33 -7.10
N LYS A 57 6.64 5.10 -6.84
CA LYS A 57 7.99 4.88 -7.38
C LYS A 57 8.97 4.84 -6.21
N ALA A 58 9.88 3.86 -6.21
CA ALA A 58 10.84 3.68 -5.11
C ALA A 58 12.28 3.38 -5.58
N LEU A 59 12.62 3.66 -6.85
CA LEU A 59 13.92 3.28 -7.43
C LEU A 59 15.10 4.10 -6.86
N VAL A 60 15.03 5.42 -6.93
CA VAL A 60 16.08 6.35 -6.44
C VAL A 60 15.48 7.40 -5.51
N THR A 61 14.23 7.76 -5.75
CA THR A 61 13.41 8.65 -4.92
C THR A 61 12.13 7.92 -4.57
N SER A 62 11.65 8.06 -3.34
CA SER A 62 10.37 7.48 -2.93
C SER A 62 9.26 8.48 -3.22
N GLU A 63 8.36 8.12 -4.12
CA GLU A 63 7.14 8.84 -4.47
C GLU A 63 5.97 7.93 -4.16
N ALA A 64 5.01 8.41 -3.37
CA ALA A 64 3.79 7.68 -3.11
C ALA A 64 2.61 8.63 -2.96
N VAL A 65 1.53 8.30 -3.66
CA VAL A 65 0.20 8.86 -3.38
C VAL A 65 -0.44 8.01 -2.30
N ASN A 66 -0.70 8.61 -1.14
CA ASN A 66 -1.35 7.96 -0.01
C ASN A 66 -2.83 8.36 0.03
N VAL A 67 -3.69 7.39 0.32
CA VAL A 67 -5.12 7.62 0.55
C VAL A 67 -5.40 7.33 2.03
N TYR A 68 -5.98 8.29 2.74
CA TYR A 68 -6.30 8.14 4.15
C TYR A 68 -7.73 7.67 4.38
N THR A 69 -8.71 8.34 3.74
CA THR A 69 -10.12 8.03 3.88
C THR A 69 -10.85 8.14 2.55
N VAL A 70 -11.88 7.33 2.38
CA VAL A 70 -12.85 7.39 1.30
C VAL A 70 -14.23 7.58 1.94
N ASN A 71 -14.90 8.68 1.66
CA ASN A 71 -16.18 9.07 2.27
C ASN A 71 -16.16 9.01 3.81
N GLY A 72 -15.02 9.38 4.42
CA GLY A 72 -14.83 9.36 5.88
C GLY A 72 -14.63 7.95 6.49
N SER A 73 -14.57 6.90 5.67
CA SER A 73 -14.32 5.52 6.09
C SER A 73 -12.91 5.03 5.67
N GLU A 74 -12.40 3.99 6.33
CA GLU A 74 -11.11 3.39 5.98
C GLU A 74 -11.17 2.81 4.55
N PRO A 75 -10.20 3.13 3.66
CA PRO A 75 -10.22 2.67 2.28
C PRO A 75 -9.94 1.17 2.20
N GLU A 76 -10.76 0.47 1.42
CA GLU A 76 -10.50 -0.92 1.07
C GLU A 76 -9.38 -0.97 0.03
N ARG A 77 -8.21 -1.49 0.44
CA ARG A 77 -6.96 -1.47 -0.31
C ARG A 77 -6.71 -2.80 -1.00
N PHE A 78 -6.41 -2.77 -2.29
CA PHE A 78 -6.00 -3.94 -3.03
C PHE A 78 -4.55 -3.83 -3.50
N PHE A 79 -3.91 -4.98 -3.69
CA PHE A 79 -2.58 -5.07 -4.27
C PHE A 79 -2.64 -6.04 -5.45
N LYS A 80 -2.29 -5.55 -6.64
CA LYS A 80 -2.13 -6.36 -7.85
C LYS A 80 -0.64 -6.36 -8.21
N GLY A 81 0.06 -7.44 -7.85
CA GLY A 81 1.51 -7.53 -8.02
C GLY A 81 2.26 -6.50 -7.17
N THR A 82 3.03 -5.61 -7.81
CA THR A 82 3.78 -4.53 -7.15
C THR A 82 3.00 -3.22 -7.04
N LYS A 83 1.79 -3.14 -7.62
CA LYS A 83 0.95 -1.94 -7.61
C LYS A 83 -0.14 -2.06 -6.54
N GLY A 84 -0.17 -1.12 -5.61
CA GLY A 84 -1.25 -0.94 -4.65
C GLY A 84 -2.35 -0.03 -5.21
N GLY A 85 -3.58 -0.21 -4.74
CA GLY A 85 -4.73 0.59 -5.13
C GLY A 85 -5.83 0.55 -4.08
N ILE A 86 -6.91 1.28 -4.33
CA ILE A 86 -8.13 1.31 -3.51
C ILE A 86 -9.34 0.95 -4.36
N TYR A 87 -10.34 0.33 -3.75
CA TYR A 87 -11.66 0.22 -4.35
C TYR A 87 -12.50 1.46 -4.02
N LEU A 88 -13.22 1.96 -5.01
CA LEU A 88 -14.21 3.02 -4.83
C LEU A 88 -15.59 2.51 -5.27
N ILE A 89 -16.63 2.89 -4.54
CA ILE A 89 -18.01 2.66 -4.95
C ILE A 89 -18.30 3.60 -6.13
N PRO A 90 -18.92 3.11 -7.22
CA PRO A 90 -19.23 3.96 -8.37
C PRO A 90 -20.18 5.10 -7.99
N GLY A 91 -19.94 6.26 -8.61
CA GLY A 91 -20.56 7.53 -8.25
C GLY A 91 -19.55 8.54 -7.71
N GLN A 92 -20.03 9.48 -6.90
CA GLN A 92 -19.23 10.56 -6.34
C GLN A 92 -18.63 10.12 -5.00
N SER A 93 -17.30 10.01 -4.93
CA SER A 93 -16.59 9.64 -3.70
C SER A 93 -15.63 10.77 -3.29
N LEU A 94 -15.73 11.23 -2.05
CA LEU A 94 -14.81 12.16 -1.44
C LEU A 94 -13.58 11.39 -0.94
N VAL A 95 -12.41 11.65 -1.50
CA VAL A 95 -11.18 10.95 -1.13
C VAL A 95 -10.20 11.94 -0.50
N GLU A 96 -9.67 11.58 0.67
CA GLU A 96 -8.58 12.30 1.33
C GLU A 96 -7.25 11.71 0.90
N ILE A 97 -6.49 12.46 0.10
CA ILE A 97 -5.23 12.02 -0.51
C ILE A 97 -4.07 12.93 -0.08
N SER A 98 -2.89 12.35 0.10
CA SER A 98 -1.65 13.12 0.18
C SER A 98 -0.63 12.58 -0.81
N TYR A 99 0.23 13.47 -1.26
CA TYR A 99 1.41 13.09 -2.00
C TYR A 99 2.64 13.24 -1.10
N SER A 100 3.44 12.18 -1.02
CA SER A 100 4.70 12.18 -0.29
C SER A 100 5.87 11.91 -1.23
N TYR A 101 6.90 12.75 -1.13
CA TYR A 101 8.14 12.65 -1.89
C TYR A 101 9.34 12.65 -0.95
N THR A 102 10.14 11.60 -1.00
CA THR A 102 11.41 11.48 -0.28
C THR A 102 12.57 11.44 -1.25
N ARG A 103 13.43 12.45 -1.16
CA ARG A 103 14.71 12.51 -1.87
C ARG A 103 15.83 12.03 -0.94
N PRO A 104 16.73 11.13 -1.40
CA PRO A 104 17.94 10.82 -0.67
C PRO A 104 18.86 12.06 -0.64
N GLY A 105 19.27 12.46 0.56
CA GLY A 105 20.17 13.60 0.77
C GLY A 105 21.65 13.22 0.61
N VAL A 106 22.48 14.22 0.35
CA VAL A 106 23.94 14.06 0.15
C VAL A 106 24.69 13.68 1.45
N MET A 107 24.04 13.76 2.61
CA MET A 107 24.64 13.54 3.93
C MET A 107 23.77 12.62 4.83
N TYR A 108 23.33 11.47 4.33
CA TYR A 108 22.46 10.48 5.03
C TYR A 108 21.13 11.02 5.58
N LYS A 109 20.77 12.28 5.27
CA LYS A 109 19.54 12.92 5.75
C LYS A 109 18.49 12.90 4.65
N ASN A 110 17.57 11.96 4.75
CA ASN A 110 16.40 11.90 3.88
C ASN A 110 15.46 13.08 4.18
N VAL A 111 14.99 13.76 3.14
CA VAL A 111 14.00 14.84 3.28
C VAL A 111 12.71 14.37 2.61
N THR A 112 11.67 14.21 3.43
CA THR A 112 10.32 13.91 2.98
C THR A 112 9.52 15.21 2.91
N LYS A 113 9.06 15.57 1.72
CA LYS A 113 8.03 16.60 1.52
C LYS A 113 6.68 15.92 1.36
N SER A 114 5.67 16.41 2.08
CA SER A 114 4.28 16.00 1.92
C SER A 114 3.46 17.24 1.54
N THR A 115 2.59 17.12 0.55
CA THR A 115 1.70 18.20 0.10
C THR A 115 0.56 18.46 1.10
N GLY A 116 0.48 17.69 2.20
CA GLY A 116 -0.63 17.73 3.14
C GLY A 116 -1.80 16.87 2.67
N VAL A 117 -2.80 16.70 3.54
CA VAL A 117 -4.01 15.93 3.22
C VAL A 117 -4.97 16.83 2.46
N VAL A 118 -5.25 16.50 1.20
CA VAL A 118 -6.16 17.22 0.32
C VAL A 118 -7.42 16.38 0.11
N LYS A 119 -8.58 17.03 0.21
CA LYS A 119 -9.89 16.43 -0.13
C LYS A 119 -10.14 16.62 -1.61
N LYS A 120 -10.31 15.53 -2.36
CA LYS A 120 -10.67 15.57 -3.77
C LYS A 120 -11.89 14.70 -4.02
N THR A 121 -12.89 15.29 -4.67
CA THR A 121 -14.08 14.57 -5.11
C THR A 121 -13.73 13.86 -6.41
N LEU A 122 -13.76 12.52 -6.41
CA LEU A 122 -13.54 11.69 -7.58
C LEU A 122 -14.88 11.11 -8.02
N GLU A 123 -15.22 11.30 -9.30
CA GLU A 123 -16.33 10.62 -9.94
C GLU A 123 -15.80 9.39 -10.65
N VAL A 124 -16.24 8.22 -10.19
CA VAL A 124 -15.79 6.93 -10.69
C VAL A 124 -16.95 6.18 -11.33
N GLN A 125 -16.72 5.64 -12.53
CA GLN A 125 -17.67 4.79 -13.22
C GLN A 125 -17.54 3.34 -12.76
N ALA A 126 -18.66 2.61 -12.82
CA ALA A 126 -18.73 1.20 -12.44
C ALA A 126 -17.79 0.35 -13.30
N ASN A 127 -17.03 -0.54 -12.65
CA ASN A 127 -16.12 -1.49 -13.30
C ASN A 127 -15.00 -0.85 -14.14
N THR A 128 -14.70 0.43 -13.93
CA THR A 128 -13.58 1.12 -14.60
C THR A 128 -12.35 1.15 -13.70
N ALA A 129 -11.19 0.93 -14.30
CA ALA A 129 -9.91 1.10 -13.62
C ALA A 129 -9.35 2.49 -13.91
N TYR A 130 -8.77 3.12 -12.88
CA TYR A 130 -8.18 4.45 -12.94
C TYR A 130 -6.78 4.42 -12.33
N ILE A 131 -5.90 5.32 -12.77
CA ILE A 131 -4.64 5.62 -12.10
C ILE A 131 -4.75 6.99 -11.45
N LEU A 132 -4.46 7.03 -10.16
CA LEU A 132 -4.21 8.25 -9.42
C LEU A 132 -2.69 8.50 -9.36
N GLY A 133 -2.28 9.58 -10.00
CA GLY A 133 -0.91 10.07 -10.04
C GLY A 133 -0.79 11.45 -9.41
N PHE A 134 0.45 11.93 -9.31
CA PHE A 134 0.76 13.29 -8.93
C PHE A 134 1.82 13.84 -9.88
N ASP A 135 1.49 14.90 -10.61
CA ASP A 135 2.45 15.60 -11.44
C ASP A 135 3.22 16.61 -10.59
N ARG A 136 4.52 16.36 -10.44
CA ARG A 136 5.42 17.21 -9.65
C ARG A 136 5.74 18.54 -10.31
N LYS A 137 5.58 18.67 -11.64
CA LYS A 137 5.85 19.91 -12.36
C LYS A 137 4.66 20.86 -12.25
N ALA A 138 3.45 20.31 -12.31
CA ALA A 138 2.21 21.06 -12.16
C ALA A 138 1.75 21.18 -10.69
N GLU A 139 2.30 20.36 -9.77
CA GLU A 139 1.82 20.19 -8.39
C GLU A 139 0.35 19.75 -8.28
N GLU A 140 -0.15 19.04 -9.30
CA GLU A 140 -1.55 18.62 -9.39
C GLU A 140 -1.71 17.09 -9.37
N PHE A 141 -2.83 16.65 -8.79
CA PHE A 141 -3.23 15.23 -8.81
C PHE A 141 -3.87 14.88 -10.15
N THR A 142 -3.24 13.98 -10.91
CA THR A 142 -3.76 13.45 -12.17
C THR A 142 -4.63 12.23 -11.89
N PHE A 143 -5.77 12.17 -12.58
CA PHE A 143 -6.71 11.05 -12.50
C PHE A 143 -7.05 10.63 -13.93
N GLU A 144 -6.53 9.48 -14.33
CA GLU A 144 -6.64 8.99 -15.71
C GLU A 144 -7.30 7.62 -15.72
N ILE A 145 -8.09 7.34 -16.76
CA ILE A 145 -8.64 6.01 -16.99
C ILE A 145 -7.48 5.08 -17.35
N PHE A 146 -7.36 3.98 -16.62
CA PHE A 146 -6.38 2.94 -16.88
C PHE A 146 -7.07 1.72 -17.43
N THR A 147 -6.82 1.42 -18.70
CA THR A 147 -7.27 0.17 -19.31
C THR A 147 -6.33 -0.95 -18.88
N GLU A 148 -6.83 -1.90 -18.09
CA GLU A 148 -6.13 -3.17 -17.89
C GLU A 148 -6.29 -3.98 -19.19
N GLU A 149 -5.29 -3.95 -20.07
CA GLU A 149 -5.14 -4.97 -21.14
C GLU A 149 -4.85 -6.36 -20.56
#